data_AF-A0A355FYM9-F1
#
_entry.id   AF-A0A355FYM9-F1
#
_cell.length_a   1.000
_cell.length_b   1.000
_cell.length_c   1.000
_cell.angle_alpha   90.00
_cell.angle_beta   90.00
_cell.angle_gamma   90.00
#
_symmetry.space_group_name_H-M   'P 1'
#
loop_
_entity.id
_entity.type
_entity.pdbx_description
1 polymer ?
#
loop_
_entity_poly.entity_id
_entity_poly.type
_entity_poly.pdbx_seq_one_letter_code
_entity_poly.pdbx_strand_id
1 'polypeptide(L)'
;DTAYRQAKESDALNLLCLRFHTAEKVAAAWLDGKKDTQVTVIGYYCGNIVFTAISRIGTYAGNAQTAAVQLQTKNSFGVVLHNTVTKKLEKFGVKGMFSFADPTVSAGRMDCAQSWDDLIAHGYTVIETAYPEDFAEYLSANTGERQKLVDCVASARTVSTQNCPSNRVKEYNKAIAQVKALIKKGNNSTVEMTQARVRLDNAVRNLSVTDSKTVKGDFAITPVRIGAGIFGICFVVALQVFFRSRWAKKK
;
A
#
# COMPACT_ATOMS: atom_id res chain seq x y z
N ASP A 1 24.40 7.20 -19.44
CA ASP A 1 24.37 8.17 -20.55
C ASP A 1 24.24 7.47 -21.91
N THR A 2 25.03 6.43 -22.18
CA THR A 2 24.96 5.62 -23.42
C THR A 2 23.54 5.16 -23.79
N ALA A 3 22.84 4.50 -22.85
CA ALA A 3 21.47 4.03 -23.08
C ALA A 3 20.49 5.16 -23.43
N TYR A 4 20.68 6.35 -22.84
CA TYR A 4 19.86 7.51 -23.15
C TYR A 4 20.15 8.05 -24.57
N ARG A 5 21.43 8.12 -24.98
CA ARG A 5 21.78 8.57 -26.34
C ARG A 5 21.23 7.62 -27.39
N GLN A 6 21.41 6.32 -27.20
CA GLN A 6 20.88 5.29 -28.10
C GLN A 6 19.35 5.35 -28.21
N ALA A 7 18.66 5.48 -27.07
CA ALA A 7 17.20 5.65 -27.07
C ALA A 7 16.78 6.95 -27.76
N LYS A 8 17.54 8.05 -27.63
CA LYS A 8 17.27 9.30 -28.31
C LYS A 8 17.47 9.21 -29.82
N GLU A 9 18.56 8.59 -30.26
CA GLU A 9 18.87 8.35 -31.67
C GLU A 9 17.82 7.44 -32.34
N SER A 10 17.18 6.57 -31.56
CA SER A 10 16.18 5.60 -32.03
C SER A 10 14.73 6.05 -31.79
N ASP A 11 14.49 7.28 -31.34
CA ASP A 11 13.16 7.80 -30.96
C ASP A 11 12.38 6.90 -29.98
N ALA A 12 13.10 6.28 -29.05
CA ALA A 12 12.61 5.28 -28.10
C ALA A 12 12.71 5.76 -26.64
N LEU A 13 12.79 7.07 -26.40
CA LEU A 13 12.94 7.64 -25.06
C LEU A 13 11.75 7.32 -24.14
N ASN A 14 10.55 7.19 -24.71
CA ASN A 14 9.33 6.78 -24.01
C ASN A 14 9.39 5.35 -23.45
N LEU A 15 10.26 4.49 -23.99
CA LEU A 15 10.47 3.12 -23.51
C LEU A 15 11.57 3.03 -22.46
N LEU A 16 12.35 4.10 -22.27
CA LEU A 16 13.49 4.12 -21.38
C LEU A 16 13.07 4.54 -19.97
N CYS A 17 13.32 3.64 -19.01
CA CYS A 17 13.25 3.93 -17.59
C CYS A 17 14.66 3.94 -16.97
N LEU A 18 15.07 5.07 -16.42
CA LEU A 18 16.38 5.25 -15.78
C LEU A 18 16.24 5.27 -14.26
N ARG A 19 16.94 4.35 -13.62
CA ARG A 19 16.99 4.22 -12.16
C ARG A 19 18.36 4.68 -11.66
N PHE A 20 18.37 5.78 -10.90
CA PHE A 20 19.64 6.37 -10.44
C PHE A 20 20.11 5.73 -9.15
N HIS A 21 21.21 4.99 -9.16
CA HIS A 21 21.85 4.47 -7.92
C HIS A 21 23.03 5.36 -7.51
N THR A 22 22.83 6.68 -7.53
CA THR A 22 23.89 7.66 -7.27
C THR A 22 23.45 8.75 -6.31
N ALA A 23 24.38 9.62 -5.94
CA ALA A 23 24.08 10.80 -5.15
C ALA A 23 23.13 11.74 -5.90
N GLU A 24 22.19 12.35 -5.16
CA GLU A 24 21.15 13.26 -5.68
C GLU A 24 21.72 14.38 -6.55
N LYS A 25 22.82 15.02 -6.15
CA LYS A 25 23.42 16.10 -6.95
C LYS A 25 23.85 15.62 -8.33
N VAL A 26 24.31 14.37 -8.44
CA VAL A 26 24.71 13.77 -9.71
C VAL A 26 23.48 13.48 -10.57
N ALA A 27 22.43 12.92 -9.99
CA ALA A 27 21.18 12.67 -10.69
C ALA A 27 20.52 13.98 -11.16
N ALA A 28 20.41 14.98 -10.26
CA ALA A 28 19.85 16.29 -10.57
C ALA A 28 20.65 17.02 -11.66
N ALA A 29 21.98 17.05 -11.58
CA ALA A 29 22.81 17.65 -12.61
C ALA A 29 22.67 16.92 -13.96
N TRP A 30 22.51 15.60 -13.95
CA TRP A 30 22.26 14.85 -15.18
C TRP A 30 20.90 15.19 -15.80
N LEU A 31 19.87 15.44 -14.97
CA LEU A 31 18.51 15.79 -15.42
C LEU A 31 18.37 17.24 -15.87
N ASP A 32 19.06 18.18 -15.23
CA ASP A 32 19.00 19.62 -15.54
C ASP A 32 19.35 19.92 -17.02
N GLY A 33 20.31 19.17 -17.58
CA GLY A 33 20.69 19.27 -18.99
C GLY A 33 19.75 18.55 -19.97
N LYS A 34 18.70 17.87 -19.50
CA LYS A 34 17.88 16.93 -20.28
C LYS A 34 16.41 17.34 -20.23
N LYS A 35 15.98 18.13 -21.22
CA LYS A 35 14.58 18.61 -21.32
C LYS A 35 13.59 17.59 -21.90
N ASP A 36 14.06 16.43 -22.34
CA ASP A 36 13.20 15.42 -22.95
C ASP A 36 12.30 14.76 -21.90
N THR A 37 11.05 15.19 -21.80
CA THR A 37 10.09 14.71 -20.78
C THR A 37 9.61 13.28 -21.02
N GLN A 38 9.96 12.68 -22.16
CA GLN A 38 9.54 11.32 -22.51
C GLN A 38 10.28 10.23 -21.72
N VAL A 39 11.50 10.52 -21.26
CA VAL A 39 12.25 9.55 -20.44
C VAL A 39 11.64 9.45 -19.06
N THR A 40 11.42 8.22 -18.59
CA THR A 40 10.96 7.97 -17.23
C THR A 40 12.14 7.84 -16.29
N VAL A 41 12.07 8.50 -15.14
CA VAL A 41 13.13 8.47 -14.12
C VAL A 41 12.59 7.93 -12.80
N ILE A 42 13.39 7.06 -12.19
CA ILE A 42 13.19 6.57 -10.83
C ILE A 42 14.32 7.16 -9.97
N GLY A 43 13.94 8.05 -9.06
CA GLY A 43 14.82 8.56 -8.02
C GLY A 43 15.16 7.48 -7.00
N TYR A 44 16.20 7.70 -6.20
CA TYR A 44 16.67 6.70 -5.24
C TYR A 44 17.13 7.31 -3.93
N TYR A 45 16.78 6.61 -2.86
CA TYR A 45 17.32 6.82 -1.53
C TYR A 45 17.42 5.49 -0.79
N CYS A 46 18.60 5.18 -0.27
CA CYS A 46 18.79 4.12 0.72
C CYS A 46 19.43 4.70 1.97
N GLY A 47 18.75 4.60 3.11
CA GLY A 47 19.28 5.12 4.37
C GLY A 47 18.29 5.11 5.53
N ASN A 48 18.78 5.57 6.69
CA ASN A 48 18.08 5.48 7.97
C ASN A 48 17.74 6.86 8.57
N ILE A 49 17.76 7.94 7.79
CA ILE A 49 17.44 9.30 8.26
C ILE A 49 16.16 9.80 7.60
N VAL A 50 15.12 10.10 8.39
CA VAL A 50 13.81 10.59 7.89
C VAL A 50 13.96 11.87 7.09
N PHE A 51 14.68 12.87 7.62
CA PHE A 51 14.84 14.17 6.96
C PHE A 51 15.58 14.07 5.62
N THR A 52 16.59 13.20 5.53
CA THR A 52 17.30 12.94 4.28
C THR A 52 16.38 12.27 3.26
N ALA A 53 15.56 11.29 3.67
CA ALA A 53 14.57 10.67 2.79
C ALA A 53 13.60 11.72 2.22
N ILE A 54 13.07 12.60 3.08
CA ILE A 54 12.14 13.66 2.68
C ILE A 54 12.78 14.67 1.73
N SER A 55 14.01 15.09 2.02
CA SER A 55 14.78 15.98 1.14
C SER A 55 14.95 15.36 -0.24
N ARG A 56 15.30 14.06 -0.29
CA ARG A 56 15.49 13.32 -1.54
C ARG A 56 14.22 13.23 -2.35
N ILE A 57 13.08 12.95 -1.71
CA ILE A 57 11.78 12.95 -2.38
C ILE A 57 11.51 14.34 -2.99
N GLY A 58 11.71 15.41 -2.24
CA GLY A 58 11.48 16.78 -2.71
C GLY A 58 12.30 17.13 -3.96
N THR A 59 13.58 16.78 -3.96
CA THR A 59 14.46 17.06 -5.11
C THR A 59 14.03 16.29 -6.35
N TYR A 60 13.76 14.99 -6.24
CA TYR A 60 13.31 14.21 -7.39
C TYR A 60 11.92 14.67 -7.88
N ALA A 61 11.01 14.99 -6.97
CA ALA A 61 9.68 15.49 -7.32
C ALA A 61 9.70 16.84 -8.05
N GLY A 62 10.76 17.64 -7.91
CA GLY A 62 10.95 18.87 -8.69
C GLY A 62 11.24 18.62 -10.18
N ASN A 63 11.51 17.38 -10.58
CA ASN A 63 11.83 17.03 -11.97
C ASN A 63 10.63 16.35 -12.66
N ALA A 64 10.19 16.91 -13.78
CA ALA A 64 9.00 16.44 -14.51
C ALA A 64 9.11 15.00 -15.05
N GLN A 65 10.33 14.48 -15.22
CA GLN A 65 10.59 13.11 -15.69
C GLN A 65 10.46 12.05 -14.57
N THR A 66 10.41 12.47 -13.31
CA THR A 66 10.39 11.55 -12.17
C THR A 66 9.01 10.90 -12.02
N ALA A 67 8.93 9.60 -12.30
CA ALA A 67 7.70 8.84 -12.09
C ALA A 67 7.56 8.30 -10.66
N ALA A 68 8.68 7.96 -10.02
CA ALA A 68 8.71 7.41 -8.68
C ALA A 68 10.03 7.70 -7.96
N VAL A 69 10.03 7.58 -6.64
CA VAL A 69 11.24 7.55 -5.82
C VAL A 69 11.31 6.21 -5.11
N GLN A 70 12.36 5.45 -5.41
CA GLN A 70 12.67 4.24 -4.69
C GLN A 70 13.25 4.56 -3.32
N LEU A 71 12.64 3.99 -2.29
CA LEU A 71 13.07 4.15 -0.91
C LEU A 71 13.47 2.78 -0.35
N GLN A 72 14.68 2.71 0.20
CA GLN A 72 15.28 1.49 0.73
C GLN A 72 15.96 1.73 2.08
N THR A 73 16.17 0.65 2.82
CA THR A 73 16.72 0.69 4.17
C THR A 73 17.26 -0.68 4.56
N LYS A 74 18.43 -0.71 5.20
CA LYS A 74 18.95 -1.93 5.82
C LYS A 74 18.27 -2.21 7.17
N ASN A 75 17.66 -1.21 7.78
CA ASN A 75 17.03 -1.31 9.09
C ASN A 75 15.56 -1.77 8.97
N SER A 76 15.20 -2.80 9.75
CA SER A 76 13.83 -3.35 9.83
C SER A 76 12.79 -2.38 10.37
N PHE A 77 13.19 -1.45 11.24
CA PHE A 77 12.36 -0.32 11.69
C PHE A 77 12.54 0.90 10.79
N GLY A 78 12.79 0.65 9.50
CA GLY A 78 13.34 1.63 8.58
C GLY A 78 12.49 2.89 8.42
N VAL A 79 13.18 4.02 8.43
CA VAL A 79 12.57 5.37 8.34
C VAL A 79 11.71 5.57 7.10
N VAL A 80 11.97 4.82 6.03
CA VAL A 80 11.25 4.90 4.76
C VAL A 80 9.81 4.43 4.87
N LEU A 81 9.48 3.64 5.89
CA LEU A 81 8.12 3.18 6.17
C LEU A 81 7.39 4.12 7.14
N HIS A 82 8.07 5.12 7.70
CA HIS A 82 7.42 6.05 8.61
C HIS A 82 6.39 6.91 7.86
N ASN A 83 5.21 7.08 8.46
CA ASN A 83 4.11 7.86 7.89
C ASN A 83 4.53 9.30 7.48
N THR A 84 5.51 9.88 8.16
CA THR A 84 6.08 11.19 7.79
C THR A 84 6.72 11.19 6.40
N VAL A 85 7.38 10.10 6.01
CA VAL A 85 8.01 9.98 4.68
C VAL A 85 6.93 9.77 3.62
N THR A 86 5.97 8.88 3.86
CA THR A 86 4.97 8.54 2.85
C THR A 86 3.93 9.65 2.63
N LYS A 87 3.58 10.43 3.65
CA LYS A 87 2.84 11.70 3.48
C LYS A 87 3.55 12.71 2.59
N LYS A 88 4.88 12.67 2.49
CA LYS A 88 5.64 13.58 1.61
C LYS A 88 5.57 13.13 0.16
N LEU A 89 5.56 11.81 -0.10
CA LEU A 89 5.27 11.28 -1.43
C LEU A 89 3.92 11.81 -1.94
N GLU A 90 2.87 11.69 -1.12
CA GLU A 90 1.53 12.23 -1.44
C GLU A 90 1.55 13.75 -1.63
N LYS A 91 2.16 14.50 -0.70
CA LYS A 91 2.25 15.97 -0.78
C LYS A 91 2.94 16.44 -2.06
N PHE A 92 3.99 15.75 -2.48
CA PHE A 92 4.75 16.08 -3.68
C PHE A 92 4.17 15.46 -4.97
N GLY A 93 3.11 14.65 -4.86
CA GLY A 93 2.48 14.00 -6.02
C GLY A 93 3.36 12.96 -6.70
N VAL A 94 4.35 12.40 -6.01
CA VAL A 94 5.29 11.41 -6.57
C VAL A 94 5.05 10.03 -5.95
N LYS A 95 5.21 8.98 -6.74
CA LYS A 95 4.99 7.60 -6.28
C LYS A 95 6.15 7.11 -5.43
N GLY A 96 5.85 6.41 -4.35
CA GLY A 96 6.83 5.62 -3.61
C GLY A 96 7.05 4.26 -4.25
N MET A 97 8.30 3.93 -4.55
CA MET A 97 8.72 2.61 -4.99
C MET A 97 9.45 1.87 -3.87
N PHE A 98 9.11 0.61 -3.68
CA PHE A 98 9.88 -0.33 -2.87
C PHE A 98 10.38 -1.47 -3.76
N SER A 99 11.57 -1.98 -3.49
CA SER A 99 12.19 -3.03 -4.29
C SER A 99 12.72 -4.14 -3.40
N PHE A 100 12.28 -5.36 -3.70
CA PHE A 100 12.76 -6.60 -3.09
C PHE A 100 13.92 -7.26 -3.86
N ALA A 101 14.38 -6.65 -4.96
CA ALA A 101 15.45 -7.20 -5.79
C ALA A 101 16.76 -7.39 -5.00
N ASP A 102 16.99 -6.55 -3.98
CA ASP A 102 18.10 -6.72 -3.04
C ASP A 102 17.56 -6.94 -1.61
N PRO A 103 17.68 -8.17 -1.06
CA PRO A 103 17.18 -8.48 0.28
C PRO A 103 17.95 -7.74 1.38
N THR A 104 19.17 -7.28 1.12
CA THR A 104 20.01 -6.60 2.13
C THR A 104 19.52 -5.20 2.49
N VAL A 105 18.70 -4.59 1.62
CA VAL A 105 18.15 -3.23 1.75
C VAL A 105 16.61 -3.21 1.76
N SER A 106 16.02 -4.38 2.01
CA SER A 106 14.56 -4.60 2.08
C SER A 106 14.01 -4.53 3.51
N ALA A 107 14.71 -3.88 4.46
CA ALA A 107 14.28 -3.80 5.86
C ALA A 107 14.10 -5.19 6.54
N GLY A 108 14.81 -6.22 6.07
CA GLY A 108 14.61 -7.61 6.55
C GLY A 108 13.24 -8.21 6.17
N ARG A 109 12.51 -7.60 5.23
CA ARG A 109 11.22 -8.09 4.74
C ARG A 109 11.44 -9.15 3.67
N MET A 110 10.59 -10.16 3.70
CA MET A 110 10.52 -11.16 2.63
C MET A 110 9.66 -10.63 1.49
N ASP A 111 10.02 -10.99 0.26
CA ASP A 111 9.23 -10.67 -0.93
C ASP A 111 8.02 -11.62 -1.01
N CYS A 112 6.92 -11.22 -0.39
CA CYS A 112 5.71 -12.02 -0.28
C CYS A 112 4.47 -11.16 -0.02
N ALA A 113 3.27 -11.76 -0.14
CA ALA A 113 1.98 -11.11 0.04
C ALA A 113 1.87 -10.29 1.34
N GLN A 114 2.40 -10.79 2.45
CA GLN A 114 2.36 -10.07 3.72
C GLN A 114 3.14 -8.74 3.65
N SER A 115 4.33 -8.75 3.05
CA SER A 115 5.16 -7.56 2.93
C SER A 115 4.60 -6.61 1.87
N TRP A 116 4.02 -7.11 0.78
CA TRP A 116 3.34 -6.28 -0.21
C TRP A 116 2.16 -5.54 0.39
N ASP A 117 1.34 -6.24 1.17
CA ASP A 117 0.19 -5.64 1.87
C ASP A 117 0.63 -4.54 2.83
N ASP A 118 1.67 -4.81 3.62
CA ASP A 118 2.22 -3.84 4.56
C ASP A 118 2.77 -2.60 3.83
N LEU A 119 3.46 -2.78 2.70
CA LEU A 119 3.96 -1.65 1.90
C LEU A 119 2.82 -0.79 1.34
N ILE A 120 1.76 -1.42 0.84
CA ILE A 120 0.56 -0.72 0.34
C ILE A 120 -0.12 0.05 1.48
N ALA A 121 -0.24 -0.55 2.67
CA ALA A 121 -0.76 0.13 3.85
C ALA A 121 0.07 1.36 4.24
N HIS A 122 1.39 1.31 4.04
CA HIS A 122 2.28 2.45 4.26
C HIS A 122 2.24 3.50 3.14
N GLY A 123 1.55 3.25 2.02
CA GLY A 123 1.37 4.22 0.93
C GLY A 123 2.30 4.02 -0.28
N TYR A 124 3.01 2.90 -0.35
CA TYR A 124 3.77 2.54 -1.54
C TYR A 124 2.84 2.12 -2.69
N THR A 125 3.18 2.51 -3.91
CA THR A 125 2.35 2.28 -5.10
C THR A 125 3.09 1.58 -6.23
N VAL A 126 4.41 1.45 -6.10
CA VAL A 126 5.25 0.68 -7.03
C VAL A 126 6.04 -0.33 -6.20
N ILE A 127 5.91 -1.60 -6.54
CA ILE A 127 6.63 -2.70 -5.88
C ILE A 127 7.37 -3.48 -6.96
N GLU A 128 8.69 -3.58 -6.83
CA GLU A 128 9.50 -4.50 -7.64
C GLU A 128 9.68 -5.80 -6.85
N THR A 129 9.20 -6.90 -7.45
CA THR A 129 9.17 -8.24 -6.86
C THR A 129 9.78 -9.25 -7.83
N ALA A 130 10.40 -10.29 -7.29
CA ALA A 130 10.85 -11.46 -8.04
C ALA A 130 9.72 -12.46 -8.34
N TYR A 131 8.52 -12.26 -7.77
CA TYR A 131 7.38 -13.17 -7.86
C TYR A 131 6.17 -12.50 -8.52
N PRO A 132 6.25 -12.16 -9.82
CA PRO A 132 5.19 -11.40 -10.51
C PRO A 132 3.85 -12.15 -10.58
N GLU A 133 3.85 -13.47 -10.68
CA GLU A 133 2.63 -14.29 -10.73
C GLU A 133 1.89 -14.27 -9.39
N ASP A 134 2.59 -14.54 -8.29
CA ASP A 134 2.04 -14.47 -6.93
C ASP A 134 1.56 -13.04 -6.61
N PHE A 135 2.28 -12.02 -7.07
CA PHE A 135 1.88 -10.64 -6.90
C PHE A 135 0.61 -10.30 -7.69
N ALA A 136 0.45 -10.83 -8.91
CA ALA A 136 -0.78 -10.69 -9.69
C ALA A 136 -1.98 -11.38 -9.01
N GLU A 137 -1.79 -12.56 -8.42
CA GLU A 137 -2.82 -13.24 -7.63
C GLU A 137 -3.23 -12.40 -6.42
N TYR A 138 -2.25 -11.86 -5.68
CA TYR A 138 -2.51 -10.94 -4.57
C TYR A 138 -3.33 -9.71 -5.02
N LEU A 139 -2.95 -9.05 -6.13
CA LEU A 139 -3.68 -7.88 -6.65
C LEU A 139 -5.11 -8.22 -7.10
N SER A 140 -5.31 -9.41 -7.68
CA SER A 140 -6.63 -9.92 -8.05
C SER A 140 -7.52 -10.14 -6.81
N ALA A 141 -6.98 -10.80 -5.78
CA ALA A 141 -7.68 -10.98 -4.50
C ALA A 141 -8.03 -9.64 -3.84
N ASN A 142 -7.10 -8.68 -3.88
CA ASN A 142 -7.31 -7.33 -3.36
C ASN A 142 -8.43 -6.59 -4.11
N THR A 143 -8.54 -6.79 -5.42
CA THR A 143 -9.65 -6.26 -6.24
C THR A 143 -10.98 -6.89 -5.84
N GLY A 144 -11.01 -8.20 -5.58
CA GLY A 144 -12.18 -8.90 -5.06
C GLY A 144 -12.65 -8.37 -3.69
N GLU A 145 -11.73 -8.11 -2.77
CA GLU A 145 -12.07 -7.51 -1.46
C GLU A 145 -12.60 -6.08 -1.59
N ARG A 146 -12.06 -5.29 -2.53
CA ARG A 146 -12.59 -3.97 -2.83
C ARG A 146 -14.03 -4.03 -3.33
N GLN A 147 -14.36 -5.00 -4.18
CA GLN A 147 -15.75 -5.19 -4.64
C GLN A 147 -16.67 -5.55 -3.46
N LYS A 148 -16.25 -6.46 -2.57
CA LYS A 148 -17.02 -6.78 -1.36
C LYS A 148 -17.28 -5.56 -0.48
N LEU A 149 -16.34 -4.62 -0.38
CA LEU A 149 -16.56 -3.34 0.33
C LEU A 149 -17.61 -2.47 -0.34
N VAL A 150 -17.60 -2.38 -1.68
CA VAL A 150 -18.61 -1.65 -2.45
C VAL A 150 -20.00 -2.24 -2.18
N ASP A 151 -20.12 -3.57 -2.25
CA ASP A 151 -21.38 -4.29 -2.04
C ASP A 151 -21.88 -4.16 -0.59
N CYS A 152 -20.96 -4.20 0.38
CA CYS A 152 -21.25 -4.00 1.80
C CYS A 152 -21.80 -2.58 2.06
N VAL A 153 -21.24 -1.54 1.44
CA VAL A 153 -21.78 -0.18 1.56
C VAL A 153 -23.14 -0.05 0.88
N ALA A 154 -23.35 -0.70 -0.28
CA ALA A 154 -24.65 -0.69 -0.96
C ALA A 154 -25.73 -1.33 -0.08
N SER A 155 -25.40 -2.48 0.52
CA SER A 155 -26.28 -3.22 1.44
C SER A 155 -26.53 -2.45 2.73
N ALA A 156 -25.50 -1.83 3.30
CA ALA A 156 -25.64 -1.04 4.52
C ALA A 156 -26.66 0.09 4.36
N ARG A 157 -26.71 0.76 3.19
CA ARG A 157 -27.62 1.90 2.95
C ARG A 157 -29.11 1.55 2.97
N THR A 158 -29.48 0.28 2.86
CA THR A 158 -30.88 -0.15 2.92
C THR A 158 -31.37 -0.33 4.36
N VAL A 159 -30.46 -0.29 5.34
CA VAL A 159 -30.78 -0.43 6.77
C VAL A 159 -31.44 0.84 7.29
N SER A 160 -32.67 0.72 7.81
CA SER A 160 -33.39 1.84 8.43
C SER A 160 -32.76 2.23 9.77
N THR A 161 -32.58 3.54 9.97
CA THR A 161 -32.02 4.13 11.20
C THR A 161 -33.04 4.93 12.01
N GLN A 162 -34.29 4.98 11.55
CA GLN A 162 -35.32 5.91 12.03
C GLN A 162 -35.65 5.77 13.53
N ASN A 163 -35.48 4.57 14.10
CA ASN A 163 -35.78 4.26 15.50
C ASN A 163 -34.56 3.78 16.29
N CYS A 164 -33.36 4.00 15.78
CA CYS A 164 -32.12 3.56 16.44
C CYS A 164 -31.56 4.64 17.38
N PRO A 165 -30.91 4.27 18.50
CA PRO A 165 -30.21 5.22 19.35
C PRO A 165 -29.19 6.07 18.58
N SER A 166 -29.17 7.38 18.85
CA SER A 166 -28.39 8.36 18.09
C SER A 166 -26.88 8.09 18.10
N ASN A 167 -26.35 7.51 19.18
CA ASN A 167 -24.95 7.06 19.27
C ASN A 167 -24.64 5.94 18.27
N ARG A 168 -25.53 4.95 18.11
CA ARG A 168 -25.34 3.84 17.17
C ARG A 168 -25.44 4.30 15.72
N VAL A 169 -26.36 5.23 15.44
CA VAL A 169 -26.47 5.87 14.11
C VAL A 169 -25.19 6.65 13.77
N LYS A 170 -24.60 7.36 14.74
CA LYS A 170 -23.30 8.05 14.54
C LYS A 170 -22.17 7.07 14.22
N GLU A 171 -22.05 5.97 14.95
CA GLU A 171 -21.04 4.93 14.70
C GLU A 171 -21.20 4.29 13.31
N TYR A 172 -22.43 3.96 12.93
CA TYR A 172 -22.76 3.44 11.61
C TYR A 172 -22.40 4.42 10.49
N ASN A 173 -22.79 5.69 10.60
CA ASN A 173 -22.45 6.72 9.62
C ASN A 173 -20.93 6.92 9.50
N LYS A 174 -20.22 6.87 10.63
CA LYS A 174 -18.74 6.92 10.66
C LYS A 174 -18.13 5.73 9.94
N ALA A 175 -18.64 4.51 10.15
CA ALA A 175 -18.16 3.31 9.46
C ALA A 175 -18.38 3.39 7.94
N ILE A 176 -19.55 3.86 7.49
CA ILE A 176 -19.81 4.11 6.06
C ILE A 176 -18.85 5.13 5.48
N ALA A 177 -18.60 6.24 6.18
CA ALA A 177 -17.67 7.26 5.71
C ALA A 177 -16.23 6.72 5.58
N GLN A 178 -15.79 5.87 6.52
CA GLN A 178 -14.49 5.20 6.44
C GLN A 178 -14.38 4.30 5.22
N VAL A 179 -15.37 3.44 4.96
CA VAL A 179 -15.34 2.55 3.79
C VAL A 179 -15.38 3.35 2.48
N LYS A 180 -16.20 4.41 2.40
CA LYS A 180 -16.22 5.31 1.23
C LYS A 180 -14.87 5.97 0.98
N ALA A 181 -14.16 6.38 2.03
CA ALA A 181 -12.83 6.96 1.92
C ALA A 181 -11.82 5.95 1.35
N LEU A 182 -11.86 4.70 1.80
CA LEU A 182 -11.03 3.62 1.24
C LEU A 182 -11.35 3.36 -0.23
N ILE A 183 -12.64 3.25 -0.58
CA ILE A 183 -13.06 3.06 -1.98
C ILE A 183 -12.52 4.19 -2.87
N LYS A 184 -12.54 5.45 -2.40
CA LYS A 184 -11.99 6.61 -3.12
C LYS A 184 -10.47 6.57 -3.23
N LYS A 185 -9.76 6.15 -2.17
CA LYS A 185 -8.29 6.02 -2.15
C LYS A 185 -7.80 5.01 -3.20
N GLY A 186 -8.49 3.89 -3.34
CA GLY A 186 -8.26 2.89 -4.40
C GLY A 186 -7.04 1.97 -4.22
N ASN A 187 -5.93 2.46 -3.67
CA ASN A 187 -4.75 1.66 -3.29
C ASN A 187 -4.79 1.29 -1.80
N ASN A 188 -5.68 0.38 -1.42
CA ASN A 188 -5.79 -0.07 -0.03
C ASN A 188 -5.17 -1.44 0.14
N SER A 189 -4.65 -1.70 1.34
CA SER A 189 -4.24 -3.05 1.71
C SER A 189 -5.46 -3.94 1.98
N THR A 190 -5.31 -5.24 1.78
CA THR A 190 -6.32 -6.25 2.11
C THR A 190 -6.68 -6.18 3.60
N VAL A 191 -5.69 -5.94 4.48
CA VAL A 191 -5.92 -5.76 5.92
C VAL A 191 -6.77 -4.52 6.20
N GLU A 192 -6.43 -3.36 5.62
CA GLU A 192 -7.20 -2.12 5.78
C GLU A 192 -8.67 -2.31 5.35
N MET A 193 -8.87 -2.94 4.20
CA MET A 193 -10.20 -3.19 3.66
C MET A 193 -11.01 -4.16 4.52
N THR A 194 -10.39 -5.26 4.96
CA THR A 194 -11.04 -6.25 5.83
C THR A 194 -11.45 -5.62 7.16
N GLN A 195 -10.59 -4.83 7.78
CA GLN A 195 -10.90 -4.14 9.04
C GLN A 195 -12.08 -3.17 8.88
N ALA A 196 -12.12 -2.41 7.78
CA ALA A 196 -13.21 -1.47 7.52
C ALA A 196 -14.54 -2.21 7.27
N ARG A 197 -14.52 -3.33 6.55
CA ARG A 197 -15.69 -4.18 6.34
C ARG A 197 -16.24 -4.71 7.66
N VAL A 198 -15.39 -5.31 8.50
CA VAL A 198 -15.79 -5.84 9.80
C VAL A 198 -16.36 -4.76 10.71
N ARG A 199 -15.77 -3.54 10.70
CA ARG A 199 -16.32 -2.40 11.46
C ARG A 199 -17.72 -2.00 10.96
N LEU A 200 -17.94 -1.97 9.65
CA LEU A 200 -19.26 -1.67 9.09
C LEU A 200 -20.28 -2.77 9.41
N ASP A 201 -19.92 -4.03 9.24
CA ASP A 201 -20.78 -5.18 9.58
C ASP A 201 -21.20 -5.14 11.06
N ASN A 202 -20.28 -4.85 11.97
CA ASN A 202 -20.58 -4.70 13.39
C ASN A 202 -21.48 -3.49 13.67
N ALA A 203 -21.24 -2.35 13.01
CA ALA A 203 -22.08 -1.18 13.18
C ALA A 203 -23.52 -1.43 12.70
N VAL A 204 -23.69 -2.15 11.58
CA VAL A 204 -25.00 -2.61 11.09
C VAL A 204 -25.69 -3.51 12.11
N ARG A 205 -24.98 -4.51 12.66
CA ARG A 205 -25.54 -5.40 13.69
C ARG A 205 -25.97 -4.62 14.94
N ASN A 206 -25.16 -3.66 15.38
CA ASN A 206 -25.48 -2.84 16.55
C ASN A 206 -26.76 -2.00 16.38
N LEU A 207 -27.15 -1.65 15.15
CA LEU A 207 -28.44 -0.99 14.89
C LEU A 207 -29.64 -1.91 15.18
N SER A 208 -29.49 -3.22 14.95
CA SER A 208 -30.56 -4.22 15.06
C SER A 208 -30.74 -4.82 16.46
N VAL A 209 -29.79 -4.62 17.37
CA VAL A 209 -29.90 -5.13 18.76
C VAL A 209 -30.85 -4.22 19.54
N THR A 210 -32.11 -4.62 19.69
CA THR A 210 -33.02 -4.05 20.71
C THR A 210 -32.34 -4.20 22.07
N ASP A 211 -32.40 -3.20 22.96
CA ASP A 211 -31.71 -3.18 24.27
C ASP A 211 -32.03 -4.42 25.13
N SER A 212 -31.37 -5.54 24.87
CA SER A 212 -31.33 -6.68 25.77
C SER A 212 -30.31 -6.31 26.83
N LYS A 213 -30.82 -6.07 28.05
CA LYS A 213 -30.07 -5.86 29.30
C LYS A 213 -28.62 -6.29 29.16
N THR A 214 -27.72 -5.33 29.24
CA THR A 214 -26.28 -5.51 29.43
C THR A 214 -26.04 -6.62 30.46
N VAL A 215 -25.76 -7.83 29.99
CA VAL A 215 -25.10 -8.84 30.81
C VAL A 215 -23.69 -8.31 30.98
N LYS A 216 -23.35 -7.91 32.22
CA LYS A 216 -22.00 -7.50 32.62
C LYS A 216 -21.01 -8.56 32.13
N GLY A 217 -20.28 -8.18 31.09
CA GLY A 217 -19.44 -9.04 30.28
C GLY A 217 -19.09 -8.28 29.03
N ASP A 218 -18.60 -7.04 29.19
CA ASP A 218 -18.06 -6.22 28.13
C ASP A 218 -16.95 -7.00 27.43
N PHE A 219 -17.30 -7.71 26.35
CA PHE A 219 -16.35 -8.01 25.31
C PHE A 219 -16.10 -6.69 24.57
N ALA A 220 -15.33 -5.82 25.20
CA ALA A 220 -14.71 -4.70 24.52
C ALA A 220 -13.97 -5.27 23.31
N ILE A 221 -14.50 -5.01 22.12
CA ILE A 221 -13.90 -5.39 20.84
C ILE A 221 -12.61 -4.58 20.73
N THR A 222 -11.55 -5.11 21.33
CA THR A 222 -10.21 -4.55 21.29
C THR A 222 -9.61 -4.91 19.93
N PRO A 223 -8.84 -4.00 19.30
CA PRO A 223 -8.16 -4.22 18.01
C PRO A 223 -7.42 -5.56 17.91
N VAL A 224 -6.97 -6.10 19.04
CA VAL A 224 -6.29 -7.39 19.18
C VAL A 224 -7.11 -8.59 18.66
N ARG A 225 -8.44 -8.62 18.87
CA ARG A 225 -9.28 -9.76 18.45
C ARG A 225 -9.62 -9.76 16.96
N ILE A 226 -9.60 -8.58 16.33
CA ILE A 226 -9.66 -8.42 14.87
C ILE A 226 -8.36 -8.95 14.24
N GLY A 227 -7.22 -8.79 14.92
CA GLY A 227 -5.93 -9.36 14.52
C GLY A 227 -5.92 -10.89 14.40
N ALA A 228 -6.59 -11.61 15.30
CA ALA A 228 -6.59 -13.08 15.31
C ALA A 228 -7.28 -13.70 14.07
N GLY A 229 -8.39 -13.11 13.59
CA GLY A 229 -9.06 -13.56 12.37
C GLY A 229 -8.27 -13.23 11.10
N ILE A 230 -7.55 -12.10 11.10
CA ILE A 230 -6.72 -11.64 9.98
C ILE A 230 -5.44 -12.49 9.84
N PHE A 231 -4.81 -12.85 10.97
CA PHE A 231 -3.70 -13.82 10.97
C PHE A 231 -4.14 -15.15 10.35
N GLY A 232 -5.35 -15.63 10.61
CA GLY A 232 -5.86 -16.86 10.01
C GLY A 232 -5.95 -16.81 8.47
N ILE A 233 -6.46 -15.72 7.90
CA ILE A 233 -6.63 -15.60 6.44
C ILE A 233 -5.29 -15.37 5.74
N CYS A 234 -4.45 -14.47 6.26
CA CYS A 234 -3.09 -14.26 5.71
C CYS A 234 -2.22 -15.50 5.87
N PHE A 235 -2.37 -16.26 6.95
CA PHE A 235 -1.67 -17.54 7.16
C PHE A 235 -2.18 -18.62 6.22
N VAL A 236 -3.49 -18.72 5.94
CA VAL A 236 -4.02 -19.68 4.97
C VAL A 236 -3.53 -19.36 3.55
N VAL A 237 -3.55 -18.10 3.13
CA VAL A 237 -3.02 -17.69 1.81
C VAL A 237 -1.51 -17.91 1.75
N ALA A 238 -0.75 -17.53 2.78
CA ALA A 238 0.68 -17.76 2.84
C ALA A 238 1.04 -19.26 2.85
N LEU A 239 0.27 -20.11 3.54
CA LEU A 239 0.45 -21.56 3.52
C LEU A 239 0.12 -22.15 2.15
N GLN A 240 -0.95 -21.70 1.50
CA GLN A 240 -1.32 -22.18 0.16
C GLN A 240 -0.25 -21.84 -0.88
N VAL A 241 0.31 -20.63 -0.82
CA VAL A 241 1.42 -20.18 -1.69
C VAL A 241 2.74 -20.90 -1.34
N PHE A 242 3.05 -21.06 -0.05
CA PHE A 242 4.26 -21.76 0.41
C PHE A 242 4.25 -23.26 0.04
N PHE A 243 3.11 -23.95 0.18
CA PHE A 243 3.03 -25.36 -0.19
C PHE A 243 3.03 -25.56 -1.71
N ARG A 244 2.45 -24.66 -2.51
CA ARG A 244 2.50 -24.72 -3.98
C ARG A 244 3.91 -24.49 -4.54
N SER A 245 4.62 -23.46 -4.08
CA SER A 245 5.99 -23.15 -4.53
C SER A 245 7.00 -24.26 -4.20
N ARG A 246 6.77 -25.04 -3.14
CA ARG A 246 7.62 -26.18 -2.77
C ARG A 246 7.34 -27.45 -3.58
N TRP A 247 6.13 -27.62 -4.09
CA TRP A 247 5.77 -28.73 -4.99
C TRP A 247 6.23 -28.50 -6.43
N ALA A 248 6.29 -27.23 -6.87
CA ALA A 248 6.87 -26.86 -8.17
C ALA A 248 8.38 -27.12 -8.26
N LYS A 249 9.11 -27.10 -7.14
CA LYS A 249 10.55 -27.41 -7.06
C LYS A 249 10.87 -28.92 -6.95
N LYS A 250 9.85 -29.79 -6.90
CA LYS A 250 9.99 -31.26 -6.81
C LYS A 250 9.62 -32.00 -8.11
N LYS A 251 9.34 -31.28 -9.18
CA LYS A 251 9.28 -31.80 -10.56
C LYS A 251 10.48 -31.25 -11.33
#